data_AF-A0A368JTE4-F1
#
_entry.id   AF-A0A368JTE4-F1
#
_cell.length_a   1.000
_cell.length_b   1.000
_cell.length_c   1.000
_cell.angle_alpha   90.00
_cell.angle_beta   90.00
_cell.angle_gamma   90.00
#
_symmetry.space_group_name_H-M   'P 1'
#
loop_
_entity.id
_entity.type
_entity.pdbx_description
1 polymer ?
#
loop_
_entity_poly.entity_id
_entity_poly.type
_entity_poly.pdbx_seq_one_letter_code
_entity_poly.pdbx_strand_id
1 'polypeptide(L)'
;MKYTDKIKEEVDFLLDAEKRRGNALNRDRARFLRLLKSGECNSQAAAGAVIGLCQRHSQRLWQTYQQGGFEALMIGPSRRGWGKLSSVQISRLRQFLVDNQAQTLADIQAYLAGSLGVSYTIGGVSDLCKRLKIKRKIGRPVNVRQEPGALEFFKKV
;
A
#
# COMPACT_ATOMS: atom_id res chain seq x y z
N MET A 1 -14.93 27.13 -17.80
CA MET A 1 -14.00 26.07 -18.23
C MET A 1 -14.80 25.02 -18.97
N LYS A 2 -14.41 24.66 -20.20
CA LYS A 2 -15.06 23.58 -20.95
C LYS A 2 -14.44 22.24 -20.56
N TYR A 3 -15.20 21.40 -19.86
CA TYR A 3 -14.72 20.08 -19.44
C TYR A 3 -14.70 19.09 -20.61
N THR A 4 -15.61 19.26 -21.57
CA THR A 4 -15.74 18.42 -22.77
C THR A 4 -14.44 18.28 -23.56
N ASP A 5 -13.67 19.38 -23.65
CA ASP A 5 -12.40 19.44 -24.40
C ASP A 5 -11.23 18.88 -23.59
N LYS A 6 -11.34 18.86 -22.25
CA LYS A 6 -10.26 18.44 -21.35
C LYS A 6 -10.35 16.97 -20.98
N ILE A 7 -11.54 16.40 -21.02
CA ILE A 7 -11.77 14.99 -20.73
C ILE A 7 -11.59 14.20 -22.02
N LYS A 8 -10.53 13.39 -22.09
CA LYS A 8 -10.15 12.62 -23.28
C LYS A 8 -11.08 11.44 -23.54
N GLU A 9 -11.65 10.89 -22.48
CA GLU A 9 -12.52 9.73 -22.56
C GLU A 9 -13.91 10.10 -23.07
N GLU A 10 -14.46 9.24 -23.92
CA GLU A 10 -15.82 9.37 -24.41
C GLU A 10 -16.86 8.98 -23.36
N VAL A 11 -18.07 9.52 -23.51
CA VAL A 11 -19.16 9.31 -22.54
C VAL A 11 -19.48 7.82 -22.37
N ASP A 12 -19.47 7.05 -23.46
CA ASP A 12 -19.75 5.60 -23.45
C ASP A 12 -18.69 4.82 -22.68
N PHE A 13 -17.41 5.17 -22.85
CA PHE A 13 -16.33 4.57 -22.08
C PHE A 13 -16.51 4.82 -20.58
N LEU A 14 -16.90 6.04 -20.20
CA LEU A 14 -17.14 6.41 -18.80
C LEU A 14 -18.38 5.71 -18.22
N LEU A 15 -19.43 5.50 -19.02
CA LEU A 15 -20.60 4.68 -18.67
C LEU A 15 -20.20 3.23 -18.40
N ASP A 16 -19.39 2.63 -19.26
CA ASP A 16 -18.92 1.26 -19.08
C ASP A 16 -18.03 1.13 -17.85
N ALA A 17 -17.17 2.11 -17.60
CA ALA A 17 -16.37 2.18 -16.38
C ALA A 17 -17.25 2.29 -15.12
N GLU A 18 -18.34 3.06 -15.16
CA GLU A 18 -19.32 3.18 -14.07
C GLU A 18 -20.03 1.83 -13.78
N LYS A 19 -20.35 1.06 -14.83
CA LYS A 19 -21.05 -0.22 -14.72
C LYS A 19 -20.17 -1.39 -14.23
N ARG A 20 -18.84 -1.27 -14.29
CA ARG A 20 -17.93 -2.33 -13.82
C ARG A 20 -18.13 -2.61 -12.33
N ARG A 21 -18.36 -3.87 -11.98
CA ARG A 21 -18.52 -4.31 -10.59
C ARG A 21 -17.16 -4.40 -9.88
N GLY A 22 -17.08 -3.93 -8.63
CA GLY A 22 -15.95 -4.23 -7.74
C GLY A 22 -15.49 -3.09 -6.82
N ASN A 23 -15.69 -1.81 -7.19
CA ASN A 23 -15.23 -0.69 -6.37
C ASN A 23 -16.14 0.54 -6.50
N ALA A 24 -16.90 0.84 -5.43
CA ALA A 24 -17.80 1.99 -5.37
C ALA A 24 -17.07 3.32 -5.60
N LEU A 25 -15.83 3.47 -5.10
CA LEU A 25 -15.03 4.68 -5.30
C LEU A 25 -14.73 4.90 -6.78
N ASN A 26 -14.32 3.85 -7.50
CA ASN A 26 -13.96 3.97 -8.91
C ASN A 26 -15.20 4.27 -9.78
N ARG A 27 -16.34 3.66 -9.44
CA ARG A 27 -17.63 3.99 -10.05
C ARG A 27 -17.97 5.47 -9.88
N ASP A 28 -17.89 5.99 -8.66
CA ASP A 28 -18.25 7.39 -8.39
C ASP A 28 -17.30 8.36 -9.11
N ARG A 29 -16.01 8.01 -9.21
CA ARG A 29 -15.01 8.78 -9.97
C ARG A 29 -15.27 8.76 -11.48
N ALA A 30 -15.66 7.62 -12.04
CA ALA A 30 -16.06 7.52 -13.44
C ALA A 30 -17.32 8.35 -13.72
N ARG A 31 -18.32 8.25 -12.84
CA ARG A 31 -19.56 9.06 -12.88
C ARG A 31 -19.26 10.56 -12.82
N PHE A 32 -18.35 10.98 -11.95
CA PHE A 32 -17.91 12.39 -11.87
C PHE A 32 -17.38 12.91 -13.22
N LEU A 33 -16.50 12.16 -13.89
CA LEU A 33 -16.01 12.55 -15.22
C LEU A 33 -17.12 12.53 -16.26
N ARG A 34 -18.01 11.52 -16.22
CA ARG A 34 -19.12 11.40 -17.17
C ARG A 34 -20.04 12.62 -17.10
N LEU A 35 -20.40 13.05 -15.89
CA LEU A 35 -21.26 14.23 -15.67
C LEU A 35 -20.62 15.52 -16.22
N LEU A 36 -19.30 15.65 -16.12
CA LEU A 36 -18.57 16.80 -16.66
C LEU A 36 -18.40 16.72 -18.19
N LYS A 37 -18.12 15.53 -18.74
CA LYS A 37 -17.92 15.31 -20.19
C LYS A 37 -19.21 15.50 -20.98
N SER A 38 -20.32 14.94 -20.48
CA SER A 38 -21.66 15.04 -21.07
C SER A 38 -22.27 16.44 -20.98
N GLY A 39 -21.74 17.30 -20.11
CA GLY A 39 -22.31 18.62 -19.84
C GLY A 39 -23.52 18.60 -18.89
N GLU A 40 -23.91 17.44 -18.35
CA GLU A 40 -24.93 17.35 -17.29
C GLU A 40 -24.56 18.21 -16.07
N CYS A 41 -23.26 18.38 -15.80
CA CYS A 41 -22.74 19.27 -14.78
C CYS A 41 -21.70 20.24 -15.35
N ASN A 42 -21.92 21.54 -15.14
CA ASN A 42 -21.03 22.60 -15.63
C ASN A 42 -19.92 22.99 -14.65
N SER A 43 -19.84 22.34 -13.49
CA SER A 43 -18.81 22.61 -12.48
C SER A 43 -18.40 21.36 -11.71
N GLN A 44 -17.14 21.35 -11.23
CA GLN A 44 -16.63 20.30 -10.34
C GLN A 44 -17.49 20.16 -9.09
N ALA A 45 -17.95 21.28 -8.51
CA ALA A 45 -18.78 21.26 -7.32
C ALA A 45 -20.13 20.57 -7.57
N ALA A 46 -20.78 20.85 -8.71
CA ALA A 46 -22.04 20.21 -9.08
C ALA A 46 -21.87 18.71 -9.32
N ALA A 47 -20.87 18.30 -10.12
CA ALA A 47 -20.59 16.90 -10.37
C ALA A 47 -20.22 16.13 -9.08
N GLY A 48 -19.45 16.78 -8.20
CA GLY A 48 -19.07 16.24 -6.90
C GLY A 48 -20.25 16.07 -5.95
N ALA A 49 -21.18 17.01 -5.92
CA ALA A 49 -22.37 16.93 -5.08
C ALA A 49 -23.23 15.70 -5.43
N VAL A 50 -23.34 15.34 -6.72
CA VAL A 50 -24.07 14.15 -7.19
C VAL A 50 -23.48 12.85 -6.62
N ILE A 51 -22.17 12.82 -6.35
CA ILE A 51 -21.47 11.67 -5.76
C ILE A 51 -21.13 11.88 -4.27
N GLY A 52 -21.76 12.84 -3.60
CA GLY A 52 -21.60 13.09 -2.16
C GLY A 52 -20.26 13.72 -1.75
N LEU A 53 -19.56 14.41 -2.64
CA LEU A 53 -18.32 15.13 -2.34
C LEU A 53 -18.55 16.63 -2.09
N CYS A 54 -17.80 17.18 -1.14
CA CYS A 54 -17.70 18.63 -0.98
C CYS A 54 -16.82 19.27 -2.07
N GLN A 55 -16.87 20.60 -2.19
CA GLN A 55 -16.13 21.35 -3.21
C GLN A 55 -14.62 21.04 -3.20
N ARG A 56 -13.99 21.04 -2.02
CA ARG A 56 -12.54 20.79 -1.89
C ARG A 56 -12.15 19.39 -2.39
N HIS A 57 -12.97 18.38 -2.12
CA HIS A 57 -12.72 17.02 -2.61
C HIS A 57 -12.94 16.91 -4.11
N SER A 58 -13.94 17.60 -4.64
CA SER A 58 -14.22 17.66 -6.07
C SER A 58 -13.07 18.29 -6.85
N GLN A 59 -12.50 19.38 -6.33
CA GLN A 59 -11.32 20.04 -6.90
C GLN A 59 -10.08 19.15 -6.88
N ARG A 60 -9.82 18.46 -5.76
CA ARG A 60 -8.73 17.47 -5.67
C ARG A 60 -8.90 16.35 -6.68
N LEU A 61 -10.12 15.84 -6.83
CA LEU A 61 -10.43 14.77 -7.76
C LEU A 61 -10.15 15.20 -9.21
N TRP A 62 -10.57 16.41 -9.57
CA TRP A 62 -10.26 17.01 -10.86
C TRP A 62 -8.76 17.21 -11.06
N GLN A 63 -8.03 17.70 -10.05
CA GLN A 63 -6.58 17.86 -10.12
C GLN A 63 -5.86 16.52 -10.37
N THR A 64 -6.28 15.43 -9.73
CA THR A 64 -5.75 14.09 -9.98
C THR A 64 -5.95 13.68 -11.44
N TYR A 65 -7.14 13.92 -11.99
CA TYR A 65 -7.40 13.66 -13.41
C TYR A 65 -6.51 14.51 -14.33
N GLN A 66 -6.32 15.80 -14.04
CA GLN A 66 -5.45 16.64 -14.87
C GLN A 66 -3.99 16.19 -14.87
N GLN A 67 -3.51 15.59 -13.77
CA GLN A 67 -2.11 15.17 -13.62
C GLN A 67 -1.80 13.83 -14.29
N GLY A 68 -2.77 12.91 -14.38
CA GLY A 68 -2.50 11.56 -14.88
C GLY A 68 -3.67 10.87 -15.57
N GLY A 69 -4.69 11.62 -15.96
CA GLY A 69 -5.85 11.13 -16.71
C GLY A 69 -6.72 10.16 -15.93
N PHE A 70 -7.49 9.37 -16.67
CA PHE A 70 -8.41 8.38 -16.13
C PHE A 70 -7.71 7.33 -15.26
N GLU A 71 -6.55 6.82 -15.70
CA GLU A 71 -5.80 5.81 -14.94
C GLU A 71 -5.36 6.30 -13.56
N ALA A 72 -4.79 7.51 -13.48
CA ALA A 72 -4.42 8.10 -12.19
C ALA A 72 -5.65 8.33 -11.29
N LEU A 73 -6.80 8.64 -11.89
CA LEU A 73 -8.05 8.76 -11.16
C LEU A 73 -8.54 7.42 -10.62
N MET A 74 -8.31 6.30 -11.32
CA MET A 74 -8.72 4.98 -10.86
C MET A 74 -7.80 4.39 -9.78
N ILE A 75 -6.58 4.92 -9.66
CA ILE A 75 -5.68 4.59 -8.55
C ILE A 75 -6.24 5.24 -7.27
N GLY A 76 -6.73 4.41 -6.35
CA GLY A 76 -7.15 4.85 -5.02
C GLY A 76 -6.01 5.55 -4.28
N PRO A 77 -6.29 6.43 -3.31
CA PRO A 77 -5.23 7.03 -2.51
C PRO A 77 -4.34 5.92 -1.94
N SER A 78 -3.05 5.94 -2.28
CA SER A 78 -2.14 4.92 -1.81
C SER A 78 -2.04 5.06 -0.29
N ARG A 79 -2.69 4.14 0.45
CA ARG A 79 -2.54 4.05 1.92
C ARG A 79 -1.20 3.44 2.33
N ARG A 80 -0.25 3.35 1.39
CA ARG A 80 1.07 2.81 1.69
C ARG A 80 1.91 3.89 2.35
N GLY A 81 1.66 4.11 3.63
CA GLY A 81 2.63 4.75 4.50
C GLY A 81 3.94 3.97 4.43
N TRP A 82 5.03 4.66 4.06
CA TRP A 82 6.37 4.09 3.94
C TRP A 82 6.85 3.41 5.25
N GLY A 83 6.21 3.74 6.38
CA GLY A 83 6.51 3.23 7.71
C GLY A 83 7.12 4.28 8.61
N LYS A 84 7.37 3.91 9.87
CA LYS A 84 8.03 4.80 10.84
C LYS A 84 9.54 4.91 10.65
N LEU A 85 10.15 4.07 9.80
CA LEU A 85 11.60 4.04 9.58
C LEU A 85 11.99 4.88 8.36
N SER A 86 13.04 5.69 8.53
CA SER A 86 13.77 6.31 7.43
C SER A 86 14.61 5.28 6.65
N SER A 87 15.11 5.67 5.48
CA SER A 87 16.04 4.85 4.68
C SER A 87 17.30 4.47 5.48
N VAL A 88 17.86 5.40 6.25
CA VAL A 88 19.04 5.17 7.10
C VAL A 88 18.75 4.14 8.19
N GLN A 89 17.59 4.25 8.86
CA GLN A 89 17.16 3.29 9.88
C GLN A 89 16.92 1.90 9.29
N ILE A 90 16.40 1.81 8.06
CA ILE A 90 16.24 0.53 7.35
C ILE A 90 17.60 -0.11 7.08
N SER A 91 18.60 0.66 6.63
CA SER A 91 19.96 0.15 6.41
C SER A 91 20.60 -0.36 7.69
N ARG A 92 20.46 0.37 8.80
CA ARG A 92 20.95 -0.07 10.13
C ARG A 92 20.28 -1.35 10.61
N LEU A 93 18.96 -1.46 10.46
CA LEU A 93 18.22 -2.68 10.76
C LEU A 93 18.72 -3.86 9.92
N ARG A 94 19.00 -3.65 8.62
CA ARG A 94 19.55 -4.72 7.77
C ARG A 94 20.92 -5.17 8.24
N GLN A 95 21.80 -4.24 8.62
CA GLN A 95 23.12 -4.58 9.15
C GLN A 95 23.01 -5.43 10.43
N PHE A 96 22.19 -4.99 11.38
CA PHE A 96 21.90 -5.74 12.61
C PHE A 96 21.42 -7.18 12.35
N LEU A 97 20.61 -7.39 11.30
CA LEU A 97 20.13 -8.71 10.89
C LEU A 97 21.17 -9.55 10.13
N VAL A 98 22.12 -8.91 9.45
CA VAL A 98 23.27 -9.57 8.82
C VAL A 98 24.21 -10.12 9.89
N ASP A 99 24.46 -9.32 10.92
CA ASP A 99 25.33 -9.66 12.08
C ASP A 99 24.71 -10.73 13.01
N ASN A 100 23.59 -11.35 12.59
CA ASN A 100 22.84 -12.40 13.29
C ASN A 100 22.45 -12.05 14.73
N GLN A 101 22.29 -10.76 15.04
CA GLN A 101 21.97 -10.28 16.38
C GLN A 101 20.49 -10.43 16.77
N ALA A 102 19.64 -10.97 15.86
CA ALA A 102 18.22 -11.21 16.12
C ALA A 102 17.83 -12.65 15.82
N GLN A 103 17.28 -13.32 16.82
CA GLN A 103 16.68 -14.66 16.72
C GLN A 103 15.15 -14.59 16.68
N THR A 104 14.56 -13.55 17.27
CA THR A 104 13.12 -13.36 17.43
C THR A 104 12.65 -11.99 16.97
N LEU A 105 11.33 -11.82 16.81
CA LEU A 105 10.73 -10.51 16.55
C LEU A 105 10.90 -9.55 17.75
N ALA A 106 11.04 -10.08 18.98
CA ALA A 106 11.26 -9.29 20.18
C ALA A 106 12.67 -8.65 20.17
N ASP A 107 13.67 -9.37 19.68
CA ASP A 107 15.03 -8.83 19.54
C ASP A 107 15.06 -7.64 18.57
N ILE A 108 14.32 -7.78 17.45
CA ILE A 108 14.14 -6.69 16.49
C ILE A 108 13.40 -5.52 17.14
N GLN A 109 12.32 -5.77 17.90
CA GLN A 109 11.59 -4.73 18.60
C GLN A 109 12.48 -3.96 19.59
N ALA A 110 13.28 -4.69 20.37
CA ALA A 110 14.21 -4.12 21.35
C ALA A 110 15.29 -3.27 20.66
N TYR A 111 15.85 -3.74 19.54
CA TYR A 111 16.80 -2.96 18.74
C TYR A 111 16.18 -1.70 18.15
N LEU A 112 14.97 -1.80 17.59
CA LEU A 112 14.25 -0.65 17.03
C LEU A 112 13.98 0.42 18.10
N ALA A 113 13.54 0.01 19.30
CA ALA A 113 13.28 0.92 20.40
C ALA A 113 14.57 1.52 20.99
N GLY A 114 15.58 0.67 21.28
CA GLY A 114 16.80 1.09 21.96
C GLY A 114 17.80 1.80 21.06
N SER A 115 18.09 1.27 19.88
CA SER A 115 19.14 1.81 19.00
C SER A 115 18.62 2.84 17.99
N LEU A 116 17.36 2.73 17.57
CA LEU A 116 16.79 3.62 16.54
C LEU A 116 15.71 4.57 17.08
N GLY A 117 15.28 4.41 18.33
CA GLY A 117 14.26 5.26 18.97
C GLY A 117 12.85 5.09 18.39
N VAL A 118 12.57 3.99 17.67
CA VAL A 118 11.29 3.77 17.00
C VAL A 118 10.52 2.63 17.65
N SER A 119 9.38 2.97 18.27
CA SER A 119 8.52 1.98 18.91
C SER A 119 7.57 1.28 17.93
N TYR A 120 7.55 -0.04 18.02
CA TYR A 120 6.66 -0.95 17.31
C TYR A 120 6.01 -1.92 18.28
N THR A 121 4.82 -2.41 17.96
CA THR A 121 4.28 -3.64 18.55
C THR A 121 4.89 -4.86 17.85
N ILE A 122 4.86 -6.04 18.46
CA ILE A 122 5.35 -7.28 17.82
C ILE A 122 4.66 -7.53 16.47
N GLY A 123 3.34 -7.33 16.38
CA GLY A 123 2.61 -7.40 15.12
C GLY A 123 3.11 -6.39 14.09
N GLY A 124 3.38 -5.16 14.52
CA GLY A 124 3.97 -4.13 13.66
C GLY A 124 5.38 -4.47 13.18
N VAL A 125 6.20 -5.14 14.00
CA VAL A 125 7.50 -5.67 13.58
C VAL A 125 7.33 -6.78 12.55
N SER A 126 6.36 -7.70 12.74
CA SER A 126 6.05 -8.75 11.75
C SER A 126 5.70 -8.15 10.38
N ASP A 127 4.84 -7.14 10.35
CA ASP A 127 4.44 -6.47 9.11
C ASP A 127 5.58 -5.63 8.51
N LEU A 128 6.43 -5.03 9.35
CA LEU A 128 7.67 -4.38 8.93
C LEU A 128 8.59 -5.37 8.21
N CYS A 129 8.81 -6.56 8.78
CA CYS A 129 9.63 -7.60 8.18
C CYS A 129 9.07 -8.06 6.83
N LYS A 130 7.76 -8.29 6.72
CA LYS A 130 7.08 -8.64 5.45
C LYS A 130 7.29 -7.55 4.40
N ARG A 131 7.07 -6.29 4.77
CA ARG A 131 7.22 -5.15 3.85
C ARG A 131 8.66 -4.98 3.36
N LEU A 132 9.64 -5.17 4.24
CA LEU A 132 11.07 -5.09 3.90
C LEU A 132 11.61 -6.37 3.24
N LYS A 133 10.76 -7.39 3.04
CA LYS A 133 11.11 -8.71 2.49
C LYS A 133 12.25 -9.41 3.27
N ILE A 134 12.28 -9.20 4.59
CA ILE A 134 13.24 -9.86 5.48
C ILE A 134 12.80 -11.33 5.63
N LYS A 135 13.65 -12.25 5.19
CA LYS A 135 13.40 -13.69 5.32
C LYS A 135 13.77 -14.18 6.71
N ARG A 136 12.94 -15.06 7.29
CA ARG A 136 13.23 -15.76 8.53
C ARG A 136 14.39 -16.73 8.28
N LYS A 137 15.50 -16.58 9.02
CA LYS A 137 16.60 -17.54 9.01
C LYS A 137 16.23 -18.70 9.94
N ILE A 138 15.55 -19.71 9.41
CA ILE A 138 15.29 -20.96 10.13
C ILE A 138 16.29 -21.99 9.60
N GLY A 139 16.85 -22.80 10.50
CA GLY A 139 17.49 -24.04 10.11
C GLY A 139 16.50 -24.96 9.37
N ARG A 140 17.02 -26.01 8.72
CA ARG A 140 16.17 -27.02 8.11
C ARG A 140 15.24 -27.61 9.19
N PRO A 141 13.93 -27.80 8.93
CA PRO A 141 13.05 -28.46 9.88
C PRO A 141 13.66 -29.80 10.29
N VAL A 142 13.89 -29.97 11.59
CA VAL A 142 14.27 -31.26 12.18
C VAL A 142 13.00 -31.98 12.63
N ASN A 143 13.01 -33.31 12.54
CA ASN A 143 11.86 -34.10 13.00
C ASN A 143 11.72 -33.93 14.52
N VAL A 144 10.50 -33.72 15.02
CA VAL A 144 10.21 -33.54 16.45
C VAL A 144 10.64 -34.75 17.29
N ARG A 145 10.69 -35.95 16.68
CA ARG A 145 11.14 -37.20 17.31
C ARG A 145 12.65 -37.42 17.26
N GLN A 146 13.40 -36.45 16.74
CA GLN A 146 14.83 -36.59 16.58
C GLN A 146 15.54 -36.20 17.87
N GLU A 147 16.09 -37.19 18.58
CA GLU A 147 16.87 -36.99 19.80
C GLU A 147 18.08 -36.07 19.52
N PRO A 148 18.37 -35.08 20.39
CA PRO A 148 19.55 -34.24 20.27
C PRO A 148 20.82 -35.12 20.30
N GLY A 149 21.62 -35.07 19.23
CA GLY A 149 22.87 -35.84 19.11
C GLY A 149 22.79 -37.14 18.28
N ALA A 150 21.59 -37.63 17.93
CA ALA A 150 21.45 -38.87 17.14
C ALA A 150 22.06 -38.78 15.73
N LEU A 151 22.07 -37.59 15.13
CA LEU A 151 22.72 -37.33 13.83
C LEU A 151 24.25 -37.38 13.90
N GLU A 152 24.86 -37.00 15.02
CA GLU A 152 26.31 -37.01 15.17
C GLU A 152 26.84 -38.42 15.42
N PHE A 153 26.07 -39.26 16.13
CA PHE A 153 26.36 -40.68 16.31
C PHE A 153 26.27 -41.47 15.01
N PHE A 154 25.24 -41.24 14.19
CA PHE A 154 25.06 -41.97 12.93
C PHE A 154 26.11 -41.63 11.87
N LYS A 155 26.66 -40.41 11.87
CA LYS A 155 27.67 -39.95 10.89
C LYS A 155 29.11 -40.35 11.21
N LYS A 156 29.37 -40.88 12.41
CA LYS A 156 30.70 -41.33 12.85
C LYS A 156 30.98 -42.82 12.56
N VAL A 157 30.06 -43.51 11.89
CA VAL A 157 30.25 -44.85 11.31
C VAL A 157 30.57 -44.69 9.83
#